data_AF-A0A0A0I705-F1
#
_entry.id   AF-A0A0A0I705-F1
#
_cell.length_a   1.000
_cell.length_b   1.000
_cell.length_c   1.000
_cell.angle_alpha   90.00
_cell.angle_beta   90.00
_cell.angle_gamma   90.00
#
_symmetry.space_group_name_H-M   'P 1'
#
loop_
_entity.id
_entity.type
_entity.pdbx_description
1 polymer ?
#
loop_
_entity_poly.entity_id
_entity_poly.type
_entity_poly.pdbx_seq_one_letter_code
_entity_poly.pdbx_strand_id
1 'polypeptide(L)'
;MMLKNCIKKDLCSLINLKITLITISSFFIISMYSYSMLTTGSISKAKLNIFDLFLINFLGPCNNTIMDFLKWFLPIILFMFFIGNFFYKEWQGRYLYSLIRTKSLSQWLLSKIISISIFSFLYCITFYIVTLIVGLLTKLKIENCISKFASENILLNGTSSWSVYKITMSIFILLFLGLIVLSLIVLNFSLFNNESIYGYLFICLIVSEPLINNIIPNSIIPWLLGEQLIFFKHSITNSALNNFTVQWSICYLLILGLLSIYLSFIALKKKDFR
;
A
#
# COMPACT_ATOMS: atom_id res chain seq x y z
N MET A 1 24.34 -15.59 -10.50
CA MET A 1 23.34 -16.62 -10.89
C MET A 1 22.41 -17.03 -9.75
N MET A 2 22.89 -17.18 -8.50
CA MET A 2 22.05 -17.55 -7.34
C MET A 2 20.97 -16.51 -6.96
N LEU A 3 21.30 -15.21 -6.88
CA LEU A 3 20.35 -14.16 -6.48
C LEU A 3 19.09 -14.13 -7.36
N LYS A 4 19.26 -14.12 -8.68
CA LYS A 4 18.16 -14.16 -9.67
C LYS A 4 17.27 -15.38 -9.47
N ASN A 5 17.85 -16.54 -9.18
CA ASN A 5 17.10 -17.77 -8.94
C ASN A 5 16.31 -17.72 -7.61
N CYS A 6 16.85 -17.08 -6.58
CA CYS A 6 16.12 -16.83 -5.33
C CYS A 6 14.93 -15.90 -5.58
N ILE A 7 15.15 -14.76 -6.24
CA ILE A 7 14.08 -13.81 -6.58
C ILE A 7 12.97 -14.49 -7.39
N LYS A 8 13.32 -15.30 -8.40
CA LYS A 8 12.34 -16.03 -9.21
C LYS A 8 11.49 -16.98 -8.33
N LYS A 9 12.14 -17.73 -7.43
CA LYS A 9 11.44 -18.66 -6.53
C LYS A 9 10.57 -17.94 -5.52
N ASP A 10 11.05 -16.82 -4.99
CA ASP A 10 10.33 -15.96 -4.06
C ASP A 10 9.03 -15.45 -4.71
N LEU A 11 9.14 -14.88 -5.91
CA LEU A 11 7.98 -14.42 -6.70
C LEU A 11 7.00 -15.55 -7.02
N CYS A 12 7.49 -16.73 -7.43
CA CYS A 12 6.62 -17.89 -7.65
C CYS A 12 5.90 -18.34 -6.38
N SER A 13 6.50 -18.17 -5.19
CA SER A 13 5.87 -18.55 -3.93
C SER A 13 4.92 -17.52 -3.35
N LEU A 14 5.15 -16.23 -3.67
CA LEU A 14 4.25 -15.13 -3.34
C LEU A 14 2.94 -15.26 -4.14
N ILE A 15 3.01 -15.70 -5.39
CA ILE A 15 1.83 -15.87 -6.23
C ILE A 15 1.06 -17.13 -5.82
N ASN A 16 -0.16 -16.95 -5.34
CA ASN A 16 -1.13 -18.03 -5.12
C ASN A 16 -2.40 -17.73 -5.90
N LEU A 17 -2.69 -18.55 -6.91
CA LEU A 17 -3.79 -18.32 -7.85
C LEU A 17 -5.14 -18.09 -7.16
N LYS A 18 -5.45 -18.83 -6.10
CA LYS A 18 -6.69 -18.67 -5.35
C LYS A 18 -6.79 -17.29 -4.69
N ILE A 19 -5.71 -16.88 -4.01
CA ILE A 19 -5.66 -15.58 -3.34
C ILE A 19 -5.64 -14.45 -4.38
N THR A 20 -4.92 -14.61 -5.49
CA THR A 20 -4.90 -13.58 -6.55
C THR A 20 -6.28 -13.36 -7.16
N LEU A 21 -7.07 -14.42 -7.37
CA LEU A 21 -8.45 -14.28 -7.84
C LEU A 21 -9.32 -13.51 -6.83
N ILE A 22 -9.19 -13.83 -5.53
CA ILE A 22 -9.88 -13.11 -4.45
C ILE A 22 -9.44 -11.63 -4.44
N THR A 23 -8.16 -11.34 -4.66
CA THR A 23 -7.70 -9.95 -4.69
C THR A 23 -8.24 -9.17 -5.88
N ILE A 24 -8.24 -9.78 -7.08
CA ILE A 24 -8.79 -9.15 -8.28
C ILE A 24 -10.30 -8.91 -8.12
N SER A 25 -11.05 -9.88 -7.58
CA SER A 25 -12.48 -9.69 -7.32
C SER A 25 -12.72 -8.61 -6.27
N SER A 26 -11.92 -8.55 -5.21
CA SER A 26 -12.01 -7.51 -4.18
C SER A 26 -11.76 -6.11 -4.77
N PHE A 27 -10.74 -5.95 -5.63
CA PHE A 27 -10.45 -4.70 -6.32
C PHE A 27 -11.57 -4.27 -7.25
N PHE A 28 -12.18 -5.24 -7.94
CA PHE A 28 -13.32 -4.98 -8.83
C PHE A 28 -14.53 -4.49 -8.03
N ILE A 29 -14.87 -5.16 -6.93
CA ILE A 29 -15.97 -4.76 -6.02
C ILE A 29 -15.71 -3.36 -5.45
N ILE A 30 -14.49 -3.11 -4.95
CA ILE A 30 -14.07 -1.80 -4.44
C ILE A 30 -14.25 -0.71 -5.52
N SER A 31 -13.78 -0.98 -6.74
CA SER A 31 -13.85 0.00 -7.82
C SER A 31 -15.29 0.27 -8.27
N MET A 32 -16.13 -0.77 -8.33
CA MET A 32 -17.56 -0.61 -8.62
C MET A 32 -18.29 0.18 -7.53
N TYR A 33 -17.96 -0.05 -6.26
CA TYR A 33 -18.49 0.71 -5.14
C TYR A 33 -18.07 2.18 -5.18
N SER A 34 -16.80 2.47 -5.50
CA SER A 34 -16.34 3.85 -5.69
C SER A 34 -17.04 4.55 -6.86
N TYR A 35 -17.32 3.82 -7.93
CA TYR A 35 -18.11 4.33 -9.05
C TYR A 35 -19.57 4.62 -8.66
N SER A 36 -20.21 3.76 -7.86
CA SER A 36 -21.58 4.04 -7.39
C SER A 36 -21.61 5.27 -6.48
N MET A 37 -20.60 5.46 -5.63
CA MET A 37 -20.45 6.67 -4.80
C MET A 37 -20.32 7.94 -5.65
N LEU A 38 -19.57 7.88 -6.75
CA LEU A 38 -19.45 8.99 -7.71
C LEU A 38 -20.79 9.38 -8.35
N THR A 39 -21.64 8.40 -8.65
CA THR A 39 -22.85 8.60 -9.45
C THR A 39 -24.11 8.86 -8.63
N THR A 40 -24.15 8.42 -7.38
CA THR A 40 -25.29 8.58 -6.46
C THR A 40 -25.24 9.87 -5.63
N GLY A 41 -24.10 10.54 -5.56
CA GLY A 41 -23.99 11.86 -4.94
C GLY A 41 -24.74 12.95 -5.72
N SER A 42 -24.95 14.11 -5.11
CA SER A 42 -25.59 15.31 -5.69
C SER A 42 -24.90 15.88 -6.95
N ILE A 43 -23.88 15.20 -7.47
CA ILE A 43 -22.99 15.61 -8.56
C ILE A 43 -23.20 14.74 -9.83
N SER A 44 -24.35 14.08 -9.97
CA SER A 44 -24.74 13.36 -11.20
C SER A 44 -24.76 14.22 -12.49
N LYS A 45 -24.50 15.53 -12.38
CA LYS A 45 -24.39 16.49 -13.50
C LYS A 45 -22.96 16.86 -13.91
N ALA A 46 -21.92 16.40 -13.20
CA ALA A 46 -20.54 16.65 -13.62
C ALA A 46 -20.09 15.68 -14.71
N LYS A 47 -19.25 16.14 -15.64
CA LYS A 47 -18.53 15.27 -16.59
C LYS A 47 -17.48 14.47 -15.81
N LEU A 48 -17.89 13.35 -15.23
CA LEU A 48 -17.01 12.42 -14.51
C LEU A 48 -16.02 11.77 -15.49
N ASN A 49 -14.81 11.52 -15.00
CA ASN A 49 -13.77 10.86 -15.75
C ASN A 49 -13.12 9.71 -14.97
N ILE A 50 -12.29 8.91 -15.66
CA ILE A 50 -11.61 7.76 -15.05
C ILE A 50 -10.65 8.20 -13.93
N PHE A 51 -10.11 9.41 -13.98
CA PHE A 51 -9.20 9.91 -12.96
C PHE A 51 -9.89 10.22 -11.63
N ASP A 52 -11.16 10.63 -11.66
CA ASP A 52 -11.98 10.77 -10.45
C ASP A 52 -12.12 9.42 -9.73
N LEU A 53 -12.28 8.34 -10.50
CA LEU A 53 -12.36 6.98 -9.97
C LEU A 53 -11.03 6.53 -9.37
N PHE A 54 -9.90 6.80 -10.05
CA PHE A 54 -8.57 6.58 -9.47
C PHE A 54 -8.40 7.36 -8.15
N LEU A 55 -8.75 8.64 -8.15
CA LEU A 55 -8.60 9.46 -6.96
C LEU A 55 -9.39 8.84 -5.79
N ILE A 56 -10.67 8.53 -5.99
CA ILE A 56 -11.54 7.94 -4.94
C ILE A 56 -11.09 6.58 -4.44
N ASN A 57 -10.56 5.73 -5.32
CA ASN A 57 -10.09 4.41 -4.92
C ASN A 57 -8.83 4.48 -4.05
N PHE A 58 -7.95 5.43 -4.33
CA PHE A 58 -6.59 5.40 -3.81
C PHE A 58 -6.26 6.50 -2.80
N LEU A 59 -7.11 7.53 -2.62
CA LEU A 59 -6.77 8.62 -1.70
C LEU A 59 -6.81 8.26 -0.21
N GLY A 60 -7.41 7.12 0.13
CA GLY A 60 -7.69 6.73 1.51
C GLY A 60 -9.04 7.25 2.04
N PRO A 61 -9.32 7.08 3.33
CA PRO A 61 -10.60 7.48 3.91
C PRO A 61 -10.75 9.01 3.94
N CYS A 62 -11.71 9.53 3.19
CA CYS A 62 -12.04 10.97 3.19
C CYS A 62 -13.02 11.34 4.29
N ASN A 63 -14.03 10.48 4.46
CA ASN A 63 -15.05 10.61 5.47
C ASN A 63 -14.77 9.55 6.54
N ASN A 64 -15.13 9.83 7.79
CA ASN A 64 -15.03 8.88 8.90
C ASN A 64 -16.06 7.73 8.79
N THR A 65 -16.44 7.34 7.57
CA THR A 65 -17.31 6.19 7.33
C THR A 65 -16.49 4.91 7.32
N ILE A 66 -17.04 3.86 7.92
CA ILE A 66 -16.42 2.54 7.95
C ILE A 66 -16.16 2.02 6.54
N MET A 67 -17.04 2.33 5.58
CA MET A 67 -16.93 1.82 4.23
C MET A 67 -15.77 2.46 3.44
N ASP A 68 -15.54 3.77 3.62
CA ASP A 68 -14.36 4.45 3.04
C ASP A 68 -13.06 3.94 3.65
N PHE A 69 -13.06 3.65 4.96
CA PHE A 69 -11.93 3.01 5.61
C PHE A 69 -11.68 1.60 5.06
N LEU A 70 -12.70 0.75 4.98
CA LEU A 70 -12.57 -0.63 4.48
C LEU A 70 -12.06 -0.70 3.05
N LYS A 71 -12.52 0.21 2.18
CA LYS A 71 -12.05 0.34 0.80
C LYS A 71 -10.52 0.51 0.71
N TRP A 72 -9.94 1.27 1.63
CA TRP A 72 -8.49 1.53 1.67
C TRP A 72 -7.73 0.45 2.46
N PHE A 73 -8.28 0.03 3.60
CA PHE A 73 -7.69 -0.96 4.50
C PHE A 73 -7.58 -2.34 3.85
N LEU A 74 -8.63 -2.81 3.17
CA LEU A 74 -8.74 -4.18 2.68
C LEU A 74 -7.66 -4.53 1.62
N PRO A 75 -7.37 -3.69 0.61
CA PRO A 75 -6.22 -3.88 -0.27
C PRO A 75 -4.89 -4.03 0.46
N ILE A 76 -4.64 -3.21 1.49
CA ILE A 76 -3.39 -3.25 2.25
C ILE A 76 -3.28 -4.57 3.01
N ILE A 77 -4.34 -4.98 3.71
CA ILE A 77 -4.32 -6.22 4.51
C ILE A 77 -4.28 -7.48 3.63
N LEU A 78 -4.96 -7.51 2.49
CA LEU A 78 -4.83 -8.61 1.52
C LEU A 78 -3.40 -8.74 1.01
N PHE A 79 -2.72 -7.62 0.76
CA PHE A 79 -1.30 -7.64 0.42
C PHE A 79 -0.44 -8.19 1.57
N MET A 80 -0.67 -7.73 2.80
CA MET A 80 0.06 -8.24 3.97
C MET A 80 -0.19 -9.73 4.22
N PHE A 81 -1.36 -10.24 3.84
CA PHE A 81 -1.64 -11.68 3.91
C PHE A 81 -0.73 -12.49 2.95
N PHE A 82 -0.48 -11.99 1.74
CA PHE A 82 0.50 -12.62 0.83
C PHE A 82 1.91 -12.65 1.44
N ILE A 83 2.35 -11.51 1.98
CA ILE A 83 3.69 -11.36 2.57
C ILE A 83 3.84 -12.24 3.82
N GLY A 84 2.85 -12.22 4.71
CA GLY A 84 2.82 -13.04 5.92
C GLY A 84 2.85 -14.54 5.59
N ASN A 85 2.04 -14.99 4.64
CA ASN A 85 2.01 -16.38 4.20
C ASN A 85 3.32 -16.81 3.50
N PHE A 86 3.92 -15.91 2.71
CA PHE A 86 5.21 -16.15 2.08
C PHE A 86 6.30 -16.40 3.13
N PHE A 87 6.40 -15.53 4.13
CA PHE A 87 7.37 -15.73 5.21
C PHE A 87 7.04 -16.96 6.06
N TYR A 88 5.77 -17.20 6.39
CA TYR A 88 5.36 -18.40 7.14
C TYR A 88 5.83 -19.68 6.45
N LYS A 89 5.59 -19.81 5.15
CA LYS A 89 6.07 -20.95 4.34
C LYS A 89 7.58 -21.02 4.26
N GLU A 90 8.26 -19.89 4.26
CA GLU A 90 9.71 -19.85 4.32
C GLU A 90 10.21 -20.44 5.64
N TRP A 91 9.67 -19.99 6.78
CA TRP A 91 10.03 -20.46 8.11
C TRP A 91 9.71 -21.94 8.34
N GLN A 92 8.54 -22.42 7.91
CA GLN A 92 8.10 -23.80 8.18
C GLN A 92 8.73 -24.87 7.30
N GLY A 93 9.22 -24.55 6.10
CA GLY A 93 9.63 -25.59 5.15
C GLY A 93 10.82 -25.28 4.25
N ARG A 94 11.35 -24.05 4.24
CA ARG A 94 12.36 -23.65 3.26
C ARG A 94 13.55 -22.88 3.82
N TYR A 95 13.49 -22.38 5.04
CA TYR A 95 14.50 -21.48 5.60
C TYR A 95 15.88 -22.15 5.67
N LEU A 96 15.95 -23.40 6.17
CA LEU A 96 17.16 -24.22 6.13
C LEU A 96 17.71 -24.32 4.70
N TYR A 97 16.88 -24.70 3.72
CA TYR A 97 17.34 -24.88 2.34
C TYR A 97 17.64 -23.58 1.57
N SER A 98 17.02 -22.46 1.93
CA SER A 98 17.16 -21.15 1.27
C SER A 98 18.49 -20.50 1.64
N LEU A 99 18.80 -20.46 2.94
CA LEU A 99 20.06 -19.93 3.44
C LEU A 99 21.26 -20.82 3.09
N ILE A 100 21.08 -22.15 3.20
CA ILE A 100 22.09 -23.13 2.77
C ILE A 100 22.37 -22.97 1.26
N ARG A 101 21.37 -22.59 0.46
CA ARG A 101 21.54 -22.33 -0.99
C ARG A 101 22.25 -21.02 -1.31
N THR A 102 21.99 -19.94 -0.59
CA THR A 102 22.62 -18.63 -0.88
C THR A 102 24.03 -18.52 -0.30
N LYS A 103 24.37 -19.31 0.74
CA LYS A 103 25.64 -19.26 1.48
C LYS A 103 25.98 -17.87 2.05
N SER A 104 25.04 -16.92 2.01
CA SER A 104 25.23 -15.52 2.37
C SER A 104 23.93 -14.91 2.87
N LEU A 105 23.99 -14.36 4.09
CA LEU A 105 22.89 -13.63 4.73
C LEU A 105 22.52 -12.36 3.98
N SER A 106 23.52 -11.62 3.49
CA SER A 106 23.29 -10.37 2.76
C SER A 106 22.63 -10.62 1.40
N GLN A 107 23.01 -11.69 0.70
CA GLN A 107 22.35 -12.08 -0.55
C GLN A 107 20.91 -12.54 -0.35
N TRP A 108 20.64 -13.25 0.76
CA TRP A 108 19.27 -13.63 1.12
C TRP A 108 18.41 -12.39 1.41
N LEU A 109 18.88 -11.47 2.26
CA LEU A 109 18.14 -10.26 2.59
C LEU A 109 17.87 -9.41 1.33
N LEU A 110 18.89 -9.23 0.49
CA LEU A 110 18.77 -8.52 -0.77
C LEU A 110 17.74 -9.18 -1.71
N SER A 111 17.68 -10.52 -1.76
CA SER A 111 16.68 -11.22 -2.57
C SER A 111 15.26 -10.94 -2.07
N LYS A 112 15.05 -10.88 -0.75
CA LYS A 112 13.74 -10.54 -0.16
C LYS A 112 13.32 -9.12 -0.46
N ILE A 113 14.23 -8.16 -0.26
CA ILE A 113 13.94 -6.74 -0.57
C ILE A 113 13.55 -6.59 -2.03
N ILE A 114 14.32 -7.17 -2.97
CA ILE A 114 14.02 -7.08 -4.40
C ILE A 114 12.69 -7.77 -4.74
N SER A 115 12.43 -8.96 -4.18
CA SER A 115 11.20 -9.71 -4.45
C SER A 115 9.96 -9.00 -3.92
N ILE A 116 10.03 -8.43 -2.72
CA ILE A 116 8.97 -7.60 -2.14
C ILE A 116 8.73 -6.39 -3.04
N SER A 117 9.78 -5.66 -3.43
CA SER A 117 9.64 -4.48 -4.29
C SER A 117 8.98 -4.81 -5.63
N ILE A 118 9.39 -5.89 -6.30
CA ILE A 118 8.76 -6.33 -7.56
C ILE A 118 7.28 -6.72 -7.32
N PHE A 119 7.00 -7.47 -6.26
CA PHE A 119 5.64 -7.92 -5.95
C PHE A 119 4.72 -6.75 -5.57
N SER A 120 5.17 -5.80 -4.75
CA SER A 120 4.44 -4.56 -4.43
C SER A 120 4.12 -3.76 -5.69
N PHE A 121 5.08 -3.64 -6.62
CA PHE A 121 4.88 -2.92 -7.88
C PHE A 121 3.80 -3.59 -8.73
N LEU A 122 3.89 -4.90 -8.91
CA LEU A 122 2.89 -5.68 -9.64
C LEU A 122 1.51 -5.59 -8.98
N TYR A 123 1.44 -5.62 -7.65
CA TYR A 123 0.20 -5.52 -6.90
C TYR A 123 -0.48 -4.15 -7.03
N CYS A 124 0.29 -3.05 -6.97
CA CYS A 124 -0.25 -1.72 -7.25
C CYS A 124 -0.76 -1.63 -8.69
N ILE A 125 0.02 -2.14 -9.67
CA ILE A 125 -0.38 -2.13 -11.08
C ILE A 125 -1.68 -2.91 -11.30
N THR A 126 -1.84 -4.09 -10.70
CA THR A 126 -3.08 -4.86 -10.87
C THR A 126 -4.29 -4.09 -10.34
N PHE A 127 -4.17 -3.40 -9.20
CA PHE A 127 -5.26 -2.57 -8.69
C PHE A 127 -5.58 -1.39 -9.64
N TYR A 128 -4.56 -0.74 -10.19
CA TYR A 128 -4.76 0.32 -11.18
C TYR A 128 -5.41 -0.18 -12.47
N ILE A 129 -4.98 -1.34 -12.99
CA ILE A 129 -5.58 -1.98 -14.17
C ILE A 129 -7.04 -2.33 -13.91
N VAL A 130 -7.37 -2.93 -12.77
CA VAL A 130 -8.76 -3.26 -12.42
C VAL A 130 -9.62 -2.01 -12.32
N THR A 131 -9.11 -0.94 -11.70
CA THR A 131 -9.80 0.36 -11.63
C THR A 131 -10.07 0.92 -13.02
N LEU A 132 -9.07 0.86 -13.92
CA LEU A 132 -9.19 1.31 -15.31
C LEU A 132 -10.25 0.49 -16.08
N ILE A 133 -10.24 -0.83 -15.93
CA ILE A 133 -11.23 -1.72 -16.56
C ILE A 133 -12.64 -1.34 -16.10
N VAL A 134 -12.85 -1.13 -14.80
CA VAL A 134 -14.15 -0.67 -14.28
C VAL A 134 -14.55 0.70 -14.85
N GLY A 135 -13.61 1.66 -14.92
CA GLY A 135 -13.86 2.96 -15.54
C GLY A 135 -14.29 2.85 -17.00
N LEU A 136 -13.66 1.96 -17.78
CA LEU A 136 -14.04 1.70 -19.17
C LEU A 136 -15.40 1.00 -19.29
N LEU A 137 -15.68 -0.01 -18.46
CA LEU A 137 -16.96 -0.73 -18.46
C LEU A 137 -18.14 0.18 -18.11
N THR A 138 -17.91 1.14 -17.22
CA THR A 138 -18.89 2.15 -16.81
C THR A 138 -18.96 3.36 -17.75
N LYS A 139 -18.18 3.36 -18.85
CA LYS A 139 -18.14 4.42 -19.88
C LYS A 139 -17.73 5.79 -19.34
N LEU A 140 -16.92 5.84 -18.29
CA LEU A 140 -16.28 7.08 -17.86
C LEU A 140 -15.32 7.58 -18.94
N LYS A 141 -15.29 8.89 -19.15
CA LYS A 141 -14.43 9.50 -20.16
C LYS A 141 -12.96 9.50 -19.72
N ILE A 142 -12.06 9.40 -20.69
CA ILE A 142 -10.61 9.58 -20.49
C ILE A 142 -10.29 11.04 -20.84
N GLU A 143 -10.39 11.93 -19.87
CA GLU A 143 -10.04 13.35 -20.03
C GLU A 143 -8.90 13.69 -19.05
N ASN A 144 -7.81 14.26 -19.54
CA ASN A 144 -6.63 14.65 -18.72
C ASN A 144 -6.88 15.96 -17.95
N CYS A 145 -8.03 16.09 -17.30
CA CYS A 145 -8.39 17.23 -16.48
C CYS A 145 -8.92 16.74 -15.13
N ILE A 146 -8.66 17.52 -14.08
CA ILE A 146 -9.33 17.33 -12.80
C ILE A 146 -10.78 17.75 -13.05
N SER A 147 -11.73 16.83 -12.88
CA SER A 147 -13.14 17.17 -13.08
C SER A 147 -13.56 18.24 -12.05
N LYS A 148 -14.65 18.96 -12.33
CA LYS A 148 -15.25 19.86 -11.33
C LYS A 148 -15.58 19.14 -10.02
N PHE A 149 -15.91 17.84 -10.10
CA PHE A 149 -16.14 17.01 -8.93
C PHE A 149 -14.88 16.91 -8.05
N ALA A 150 -13.71 16.64 -8.63
CA ALA A 150 -12.47 16.53 -7.88
C ALA A 150 -11.97 17.89 -7.34
N SER A 151 -12.23 19.00 -8.04
CA SER A 151 -11.92 20.33 -7.52
C SER A 151 -12.85 20.77 -6.37
N GLU A 152 -14.15 20.45 -6.46
CA GLU A 152 -15.15 20.93 -5.50
C GLU A 152 -15.32 20.02 -4.27
N ASN A 153 -15.26 18.68 -4.43
CA ASN A 153 -15.57 17.74 -3.34
C ASN A 153 -14.36 17.15 -2.63
N ILE A 154 -13.25 16.94 -3.33
CA ILE A 154 -11.98 16.52 -2.71
C ILE A 154 -11.24 17.74 -2.14
N LEU A 155 -11.78 18.95 -2.38
CA LEU A 155 -11.24 20.21 -1.90
C LEU A 155 -9.76 20.31 -2.22
N LEU A 156 -9.35 20.07 -3.46
CA LEU A 156 -7.97 20.40 -3.82
C LEU A 156 -7.79 21.91 -3.58
N ASN A 157 -6.75 22.28 -2.84
CA ASN A 157 -6.43 23.70 -2.60
C ASN A 157 -6.47 24.39 -3.95
N GLY A 158 -7.37 25.37 -4.12
CA GLY A 158 -7.66 26.05 -5.39
C GLY A 158 -6.46 26.75 -6.04
N THR A 159 -5.28 26.57 -5.47
CA THR A 159 -3.95 26.98 -5.89
C THR A 159 -3.09 25.83 -6.44
N SER A 160 -3.59 24.58 -6.53
CA SER A 160 -2.75 23.45 -6.89
C SER A 160 -2.44 23.42 -8.39
N SER A 161 -1.24 23.90 -8.75
CA SER A 161 -0.54 23.72 -10.03
C SER A 161 -0.23 22.25 -10.38
N TRP A 162 -0.90 21.31 -9.71
CA TRP A 162 -0.68 19.88 -9.83
C TRP A 162 -1.58 19.33 -10.92
N SER A 163 -0.95 18.81 -11.98
CA SER A 163 -1.68 18.07 -13.00
C SER A 163 -2.21 16.76 -12.42
N VAL A 164 -3.30 16.24 -13.01
CA VAL A 164 -3.88 14.91 -12.71
C VAL A 164 -2.79 13.84 -12.61
N TYR A 165 -1.85 13.87 -13.56
CA TYR A 165 -0.70 12.98 -13.60
C TYR A 165 0.17 13.04 -12.35
N LYS A 166 0.48 14.25 -11.84
CA LYS A 166 1.30 14.39 -10.63
C LYS A 166 0.59 13.78 -9.42
N ILE A 167 -0.72 14.01 -9.29
CA ILE A 167 -1.53 13.47 -8.19
C ILE A 167 -1.55 11.93 -8.26
N THR A 168 -1.89 11.36 -9.42
CA THR A 168 -1.98 9.90 -9.56
C THR A 168 -0.64 9.20 -9.36
N MET A 169 0.46 9.80 -9.85
CA MET A 169 1.81 9.29 -9.61
C MET A 169 2.23 9.40 -8.15
N SER A 170 1.91 10.50 -7.47
CA SER A 170 2.20 10.66 -6.05
C SER A 170 1.46 9.63 -5.19
N ILE A 171 0.18 9.39 -5.48
CA ILE A 171 -0.61 8.33 -4.84
C ILE A 171 0.04 6.96 -5.09
N PHE A 172 0.42 6.67 -6.34
CA PHE A 172 1.07 5.42 -6.69
C PHE A 172 2.37 5.21 -5.90
N ILE A 173 3.23 6.23 -5.86
CA ILE A 173 4.52 6.18 -5.15
C ILE A 173 4.29 5.98 -3.65
N LEU A 174 3.34 6.71 -3.05
CA LEU A 174 3.02 6.60 -1.63
C LEU A 174 2.55 5.20 -1.26
N LEU A 175 1.58 4.65 -2.03
CA LEU A 175 1.08 3.29 -1.82
C LEU A 175 2.19 2.25 -2.02
N PHE A 176 2.95 2.37 -3.10
CA PHE A 176 4.05 1.46 -3.42
C PHE A 176 5.12 1.42 -2.33
N LEU A 177 5.62 2.58 -1.90
CA LEU A 177 6.60 2.68 -0.81
C LEU A 177 6.00 2.18 0.51
N GLY A 178 4.74 2.54 0.78
CA GLY A 178 4.02 2.09 1.97
C GLY A 178 3.96 0.56 2.09
N LEU A 179 3.57 -0.12 1.02
CA LEU A 179 3.53 -1.58 0.97
C LEU A 179 4.92 -2.21 1.19
N ILE A 180 5.98 -1.60 0.63
CA ILE A 180 7.36 -2.07 0.87
C ILE A 180 7.73 -1.93 2.35
N VAL A 181 7.54 -0.75 2.95
CA VAL A 181 7.89 -0.48 4.35
C VAL A 181 7.14 -1.43 5.28
N LEU A 182 5.82 -1.57 5.10
CA LEU A 182 5.00 -2.49 5.88
C LEU A 182 5.48 -3.95 5.72
N SER A 183 5.84 -4.38 4.51
CA SER A 183 6.41 -5.73 4.30
C SER A 183 7.73 -5.94 5.01
N LEU A 184 8.60 -4.93 5.05
CA LEU A 184 9.87 -4.99 5.77
C LEU A 184 9.66 -5.06 7.29
N ILE A 185 8.59 -4.43 7.80
CA ILE A 185 8.16 -4.61 9.20
C ILE A 185 7.71 -6.06 9.43
N VAL A 186 6.89 -6.67 8.56
CA VAL A 186 6.56 -8.11 8.67
C VAL A 186 7.83 -8.96 8.69
N LEU A 187 8.76 -8.69 7.78
CA LEU A 187 10.03 -9.40 7.71
C LEU A 187 10.76 -9.33 9.05
N ASN A 188 10.88 -8.14 9.65
CA ASN A 188 11.51 -7.97 10.96
C ASN A 188 10.84 -8.80 12.05
N PHE A 189 9.51 -8.74 12.17
CA PHE A 189 8.79 -9.58 13.14
C PHE A 189 9.02 -11.07 12.91
N SER A 190 9.00 -11.49 11.64
CA SER A 190 9.27 -12.88 11.28
C SER A 190 10.71 -13.30 11.60
N LEU A 191 11.66 -12.38 11.50
CA LEU A 191 13.06 -12.60 11.87
C LEU A 191 13.24 -12.71 13.38
N PHE A 192 12.54 -11.90 14.19
CA PHE A 192 12.66 -11.96 15.65
C PHE A 192 11.92 -13.15 16.26
N ASN A 193 10.71 -13.46 15.79
CA ASN A 193 9.82 -14.39 16.48
C ASN A 193 9.64 -15.73 15.75
N ASN A 194 10.26 -15.94 14.58
CA ASN A 194 10.02 -17.10 13.68
C ASN A 194 8.58 -17.22 13.16
N GLU A 195 7.68 -16.35 13.59
CA GLU A 195 6.27 -16.37 13.25
C GLU A 195 5.89 -15.05 12.57
N SER A 196 5.46 -15.13 11.31
CA SER A 196 5.04 -13.95 10.54
C SER A 196 3.63 -13.46 10.91
N ILE A 197 2.85 -14.25 11.65
CA ILE A 197 1.48 -13.90 12.05
C ILE A 197 1.44 -12.67 12.96
N TYR A 198 2.43 -12.51 13.86
CA TYR A 198 2.53 -11.32 14.70
C TYR A 198 2.81 -10.06 13.90
N GLY A 199 3.67 -10.16 12.86
CA GLY A 199 3.93 -9.06 11.95
C GLY A 199 2.67 -8.64 11.19
N TYR A 200 1.88 -9.61 10.73
CA TYR A 200 0.60 -9.34 10.08
C TYR A 200 -0.40 -8.64 11.02
N LEU A 201 -0.60 -9.17 12.24
CA LEU A 201 -1.49 -8.57 13.23
C LEU A 201 -1.05 -7.16 13.63
N PHE A 202 0.25 -6.95 13.78
CA PHE A 202 0.81 -5.62 14.09
C PHE A 202 0.51 -4.61 12.98
N ILE A 203 0.57 -5.01 11.71
CA ILE A 203 0.21 -4.12 10.61
C ILE A 203 -1.29 -3.84 10.57
N CYS A 204 -2.15 -4.82 10.88
CA CYS A 204 -3.57 -4.56 11.05
C CYS A 204 -3.82 -3.44 12.07
N LEU A 205 -3.08 -3.45 13.20
CA LEU A 205 -3.16 -2.39 14.20
C LEU A 205 -2.67 -1.04 13.64
N ILE A 206 -1.49 -0.99 13.02
CA ILE A 206 -0.94 0.24 12.43
C ILE A 206 -1.92 0.86 11.41
N VAL A 207 -2.41 0.06 10.47
CA VAL A 207 -3.29 0.56 9.40
C VAL A 207 -4.68 0.92 9.96
N SER A 208 -5.02 0.48 11.17
CA SER A 208 -6.23 0.90 11.90
C SER A 208 -6.07 2.16 12.75
N GLU A 209 -4.85 2.67 12.96
CA GLU A 209 -4.57 3.94 13.66
C GLU A 209 -5.51 5.09 13.25
N PRO A 210 -5.83 5.29 11.94
CA PRO A 210 -6.68 6.40 11.51
C PRO A 210 -8.09 6.41 12.11
N LEU A 211 -8.60 5.28 12.58
CA LEU A 211 -9.91 5.18 13.24
C LEU A 211 -9.92 5.81 14.64
N ILE A 212 -8.77 5.93 15.28
CA ILE A 212 -8.62 6.37 16.69
C ILE A 212 -8.01 7.78 16.77
N ASN A 213 -7.75 8.41 15.63
CA ASN A 213 -7.14 9.73 15.52
C ASN A 213 -7.74 10.81 16.42
N ASN A 214 -9.05 10.78 16.67
CA ASN A 214 -9.74 11.77 17.51
C ASN A 214 -9.26 11.80 18.97
N ILE A 215 -8.58 10.74 19.42
CA ILE A 215 -8.06 10.59 20.78
C ILE A 215 -6.55 10.88 20.83
N ILE A 216 -5.87 10.92 19.68
CA ILE A 216 -4.43 11.08 19.60
C ILE A 216 -4.08 12.58 19.50
N PRO A 217 -3.14 13.10 20.31
CA PRO A 217 -2.68 14.47 20.20
C PRO A 217 -2.18 14.81 18.79
N ASN A 218 -2.59 15.97 18.25
CA ASN A 218 -2.21 16.40 16.90
C ASN A 218 -0.69 16.44 16.64
N SER A 219 0.13 16.62 17.67
CA SER A 219 1.59 16.58 17.59
C SER A 219 2.16 15.19 17.26
N ILE A 220 1.43 14.13 17.57
CA ILE A 220 1.86 12.73 17.38
C ILE A 220 1.42 12.21 16.01
N ILE A 221 0.29 12.69 15.48
CA ILE A 221 -0.31 12.20 14.23
C ILE A 221 0.68 12.16 13.04
N PRO A 222 1.58 13.15 12.83
CA PRO A 222 2.57 13.10 11.76
C PRO A 222 3.59 11.96 11.85
N TRP A 223 3.69 11.31 13.00
CA TRP A 223 4.62 10.21 13.25
C TRP A 223 3.96 8.83 13.12
N LEU A 224 2.64 8.77 12.97
CA LEU A 224 1.88 7.54 12.82
C LEU A 224 1.97 7.04 11.38
N LEU A 225 2.36 5.77 11.20
CA LEU A 225 2.59 5.21 9.88
C LEU A 225 1.27 5.07 9.10
N GLY A 226 0.16 4.70 9.76
CA GLY A 226 -1.14 4.61 9.10
C GLY A 226 -1.59 5.94 8.50
N GLU A 227 -1.26 7.04 9.17
CA GLU A 227 -1.61 8.41 8.77
C GLU A 227 -0.81 8.90 7.56
N GLN A 228 0.50 8.61 7.54
CA GLN A 228 1.38 8.97 6.45
C GLN A 228 1.01 8.27 5.12
N LEU A 229 0.27 7.15 5.20
CA LEU A 229 -0.20 6.40 4.04
C LEU A 229 -1.52 6.92 3.43
N ILE A 230 -2.23 7.82 4.12
CA ILE A 230 -3.51 8.37 3.64
C ILE A 230 -3.24 9.62 2.82
N PHE A 231 -3.37 9.52 1.49
CA PHE A 231 -3.14 10.64 0.60
C PHE A 231 -4.03 11.86 0.92
N PHE A 232 -5.30 11.64 1.29
CA PHE A 232 -6.26 12.70 1.63
C PHE A 232 -5.84 13.60 2.81
N LYS A 233 -4.90 13.18 3.66
CA LYS A 233 -4.44 13.97 4.81
C LYS A 233 -3.32 14.95 4.48
N HIS A 234 -2.80 14.91 3.25
CA HIS A 234 -1.70 15.76 2.83
C HIS A 234 -2.19 17.13 2.39
N SER A 235 -1.36 18.16 2.56
CA SER A 235 -1.64 19.57 2.27
C SER A 235 -2.12 19.93 0.84
N ILE A 236 -2.21 18.95 -0.05
CA ILE A 236 -2.80 19.07 -1.39
C ILE A 236 -4.33 19.20 -1.30
N THR A 237 -4.95 18.69 -0.23
CA THR A 237 -6.39 18.79 0.08
C THR A 237 -6.64 19.86 1.16
N ASN A 238 -7.73 20.62 1.08
CA ASN A 238 -8.09 21.69 2.05
C ASN A 238 -8.47 21.12 3.41
N SER A 239 -8.82 19.84 3.45
CA SER A 239 -9.16 19.08 4.66
C SER A 239 -7.91 18.55 5.39
N ALA A 240 -6.69 18.93 4.98
CA ALA A 240 -5.47 18.52 5.63
C ALA A 240 -5.42 19.00 7.09
N LEU A 241 -5.83 18.13 8.02
CA LEU A 241 -5.88 18.42 9.46
C LEU A 241 -4.49 18.75 10.05
N ASN A 242 -3.41 18.27 9.44
CA ASN A 242 -2.06 18.28 10.02
C ASN A 242 -0.96 18.84 9.11
N ASN A 243 -1.31 19.44 7.97
CA ASN A 243 -0.40 20.18 7.07
C ASN A 243 0.92 19.45 6.65
N PHE A 244 1.01 18.12 6.69
CA PHE A 244 2.19 17.44 6.17
C PHE A 244 2.11 17.28 4.65
N THR A 245 3.24 17.46 3.97
CA THR A 245 3.33 17.40 2.51
C THR A 245 3.54 15.97 2.04
N VAL A 246 3.15 15.64 0.82
CA VAL A 246 3.43 14.31 0.23
C VAL A 246 4.94 14.00 0.22
N GLN A 247 5.77 15.03 0.04
CA GLN A 247 7.23 14.91 0.09
C GLN A 247 7.73 14.46 1.46
N TRP A 248 7.15 15.01 2.54
CA TRP A 248 7.47 14.59 3.91
C TRP A 248 7.19 13.10 4.11
N SER A 249 6.01 12.63 3.72
CA SER A 249 5.61 11.23 3.88
C SER A 249 6.49 10.27 3.07
N ILE A 250 6.89 10.67 1.86
CA ILE A 250 7.85 9.90 1.06
C ILE A 250 9.20 9.81 1.78
N CYS A 251 9.73 10.93 2.29
CA CYS A 251 10.98 10.95 3.06
C CYS A 251 10.89 10.08 4.32
N TYR A 252 9.79 10.20 5.06
CA TYR A 252 9.50 9.41 6.25
C TYR A 252 9.48 7.90 5.94
N LEU A 253 8.79 7.48 4.88
CA LEU A 253 8.74 6.08 4.44
C LEU A 253 10.12 5.56 4.00
N LEU A 254 10.92 6.38 3.31
CA LEU A 254 12.29 6.00 2.92
C LEU A 254 13.18 5.79 4.13
N ILE A 255 13.13 6.70 5.12
CA ILE A 255 13.90 6.59 6.37
C ILE A 255 13.48 5.33 7.14
N LEU A 256 12.17 5.10 7.30
CA LEU A 256 11.66 3.88 7.94
C LEU A 256 12.08 2.62 7.19
N GLY A 257 12.04 2.62 5.85
CA GLY A 257 12.48 1.50 5.03
C GLY A 257 13.95 1.18 5.26
N LEU A 258 14.83 2.18 5.25
CA LEU A 258 16.26 2.01 5.53
C LEU A 258 16.50 1.48 6.95
N LEU A 259 15.81 2.04 7.95
CA LEU A 259 15.89 1.58 9.33
C LEU A 259 15.41 0.13 9.46
N SER A 260 14.32 -0.23 8.78
CA SER A 260 13.78 -1.58 8.76
C SER A 260 14.77 -2.58 8.15
N ILE A 261 15.43 -2.23 7.05
CA ILE A 261 16.48 -3.05 6.42
C ILE A 261 17.66 -3.24 7.37
N TYR A 262 18.09 -2.16 8.04
CA TYR A 262 19.18 -2.22 9.02
C TYR A 262 18.85 -3.16 10.18
N LEU A 263 17.63 -3.06 10.74
CA LEU A 263 17.14 -3.98 11.77
C LEU A 263 17.09 -5.43 11.29
N SER A 264 16.63 -5.68 10.05
CA SER A 264 16.61 -7.02 9.47
C SER A 264 18.02 -7.61 9.40
N PHE A 265 19.00 -6.79 9.01
CA PHE A 265 20.40 -7.23 8.93
C PHE A 265 20.99 -7.57 10.30
N ILE A 266 20.69 -6.78 11.34
CA ILE A 266 21.11 -7.08 12.72
C ILE A 266 20.45 -8.38 13.20
N ALA A 267 19.14 -8.52 13.00
CA ALA A 267 18.39 -9.70 13.43
C ALA A 267 18.94 -10.98 12.78
N LEU A 268 19.25 -10.92 11.47
CA LEU A 268 19.86 -12.03 10.75
C LEU A 268 21.23 -12.44 11.30
N LYS A 269 22.08 -11.48 11.69
CA LYS A 269 23.40 -11.80 12.25
C LYS A 269 23.33 -12.53 13.60
N LYS A 270 22.30 -12.23 14.39
CA LYS A 270 22.11 -12.81 15.73
C LYS A 270 21.41 -14.17 15.71
N LYS A 271 20.83 -14.55 14.57
CA LYS A 271 20.05 -15.77 14.46
C LYS A 271 21.00 -16.95 14.26
N ASP A 272 20.98 -17.92 15.16
CA ASP A 272 21.70 -19.17 14.97
C ASP A 272 20.93 -20.04 13.97
N PHE A 273 21.54 -20.25 12.80
CA PHE A 273 21.06 -21.15 11.76
C PHE A 273 21.71 -22.52 11.94
N ARG A 274 21.57 -23.13 13.12
CA ARG A 274 22.03 -24.49 13.39
C ARG A 274 20.87 -25.46 13.20
#